data_AF-X1KIU8-F1
#
_entry.id   AF-X1KIU8-F1
#
_cell.length_a   1.000
_cell.length_b   1.000
_cell.length_c   1.000
_cell.angle_alpha   90.00
_cell.angle_beta   90.00
_cell.angle_gamma   90.00
#
_symmetry.space_group_name_H-M   'P 1'
#
loop_
_entity.id
_entity.type
_entity.pdbx_description
1 polymer ?
#
loop_
_entity_poly.entity_id
_entity_poly.type
_entity_poly.pdbx_seq_one_letter_code
_entity_poly.pdbx_strand_id
1 'polypeptide(L)'
;MLNKDREEAFVLEHEERLEKISKLFRGKLRQARVEDYKNWLAGFLEKGGKPTHCYDYFLESSLDQWRVAFSNFQVIPLFGADALNIIIPNGIKFLGGELGHSTLYFMHDFSRKAITDGWVPIYSDIHF
;
A
#
# COMPACT_ATOMS: atom_id res chain seq x y z
N MET A 1 27.65 8.55 24.89
CA MET A 1 28.45 7.79 23.89
C MET A 1 27.78 6.42 23.68
N LEU A 2 26.52 6.42 23.23
CA LEU A 2 25.62 5.26 23.15
C LEU A 2 25.00 5.11 21.74
N ASN A 3 25.53 5.85 20.75
CA ASN A 3 24.82 6.16 19.51
C ASN A 3 25.28 5.33 18.30
N LYS A 4 26.56 4.95 18.22
CA LYS A 4 27.11 4.40 16.98
C LYS A 4 26.66 2.95 16.73
N ASP A 5 26.77 2.09 17.74
CA ASP A 5 26.40 0.68 17.62
C ASP A 5 24.89 0.48 17.39
N ARG A 6 24.06 1.37 17.94
CA ARG A 6 22.60 1.37 17.71
C ARG A 6 22.23 1.86 16.32
N GLU A 7 22.95 2.86 15.82
CA GLU A 7 22.76 3.39 14.46
C GLU A 7 23.21 2.35 13.41
N GLU A 8 24.35 1.69 13.62
CA GLU A 8 24.83 0.62 12.76
C GLU A 8 23.87 -0.59 12.74
N ALA A 9 23.36 -1.00 13.91
CA ALA A 9 22.36 -2.06 13.99
C ALA A 9 21.04 -1.69 13.28
N PHE A 10 20.59 -0.44 13.42
CA PHE A 10 19.39 0.06 12.74
C PHE A 10 19.55 0.07 11.22
N VAL A 11 20.70 0.51 10.71
CA VAL A 11 21.00 0.53 9.27
C VAL A 11 21.01 -0.89 8.70
N LEU A 12 21.70 -1.83 9.36
CA LEU A 12 21.73 -3.23 8.94
C LEU A 12 20.33 -3.85 8.92
N GLU A 13 19.52 -3.63 9.95
CA GLU A 13 18.14 -4.12 10.00
C GLU A 13 17.28 -3.53 8.88
N HIS A 14 17.47 -2.25 8.56
CA HIS A 14 16.76 -1.59 7.47
C HIS A 14 17.17 -2.17 6.11
N GLU A 15 18.46 -2.37 5.84
CA GLU A 15 18.95 -2.96 4.59
C GLU A 15 18.46 -4.40 4.39
N GLU A 16 18.52 -5.24 5.42
CA GLU A 16 17.99 -6.61 5.38
C GLU A 16 16.48 -6.62 5.09
N ARG A 17 15.74 -5.68 5.69
CA ARG A 17 14.30 -5.52 5.44
C ARG A 17 14.03 -5.13 4.00
N LEU A 18 14.76 -4.16 3.44
CA LEU A 18 14.63 -3.75 2.04
C LEU A 18 14.94 -4.90 1.08
N GLU A 19 15.96 -5.70 1.36
CA GLU A 19 16.27 -6.88 0.55
C GLU A 19 15.13 -7.91 0.59
N LYS A 20 14.58 -8.17 1.77
CA LYS A 20 13.44 -9.07 1.95
C LYS A 20 12.19 -8.58 1.21
N ILE A 21 11.89 -7.28 1.30
CA ILE A 21 10.80 -6.62 0.55
C ILE A 21 11.00 -6.82 -0.95
N SER A 22 12.21 -6.53 -1.43
CA SER A 22 12.56 -6.69 -2.84
C SER A 22 12.33 -8.12 -3.30
N LYS A 23 12.79 -9.13 -2.56
CA LYS A 23 12.56 -10.55 -2.88
C LYS A 23 11.08 -10.94 -2.84
N LEU A 24 10.33 -10.47 -1.85
CA LEU A 24 8.91 -10.80 -1.69
C LEU A 24 8.04 -10.21 -2.80
N PHE A 25 8.33 -8.99 -3.23
CA PHE A 25 7.48 -8.25 -4.18
C PHE A 25 7.96 -8.31 -5.63
N ARG A 26 9.22 -8.68 -5.87
CA ARG A 26 9.75 -8.90 -7.21
C ARG A 26 8.91 -9.94 -7.93
N GLY A 27 8.41 -9.60 -9.10
CA GLY A 27 7.56 -10.53 -9.85
C GLY A 27 6.17 -10.74 -9.22
N LYS A 28 5.73 -9.85 -8.31
CA LYS A 28 4.36 -9.92 -7.72
C LYS A 28 3.60 -8.61 -7.68
N LEU A 29 4.30 -7.50 -7.47
CA LEU A 29 3.70 -6.16 -7.41
C LEU A 29 4.30 -5.25 -8.49
N ARG A 30 3.45 -4.47 -9.16
CA ARG A 30 3.88 -3.39 -10.05
C ARG A 30 3.56 -2.04 -9.44
N GLN A 31 4.24 -1.01 -9.91
CA GLN A 31 3.86 0.37 -9.67
C GLN A 31 2.40 0.60 -10.12
N ALA A 32 1.60 1.25 -9.27
CA ALA A 32 0.25 1.65 -9.63
C ALA A 32 0.26 2.87 -10.57
N ARG A 33 -0.83 3.00 -11.34
CA ARG A 33 -1.20 4.18 -12.11
C ARG A 33 -2.38 4.87 -11.43
N VAL A 34 -2.64 6.11 -11.81
CA VAL A 34 -3.79 6.88 -11.32
C VAL A 34 -5.10 6.14 -11.57
N GLU A 35 -5.26 5.55 -12.76
CA GLU A 35 -6.48 4.81 -13.12
C GLU A 35 -6.72 3.59 -12.21
N ASP A 36 -5.67 2.95 -11.69
CA ASP A 36 -5.84 1.79 -10.83
C ASP A 36 -6.60 2.16 -9.55
N TYR A 37 -6.18 3.25 -8.90
CA TYR A 37 -6.84 3.72 -7.69
C TYR A 37 -8.19 4.37 -7.99
N LYS A 38 -8.30 5.19 -9.05
CA LYS A 38 -9.58 5.79 -9.45
C LYS A 38 -10.66 4.74 -9.68
N ASN A 39 -10.32 3.63 -10.35
CA ASN A 39 -11.25 2.53 -10.59
C ASN A 39 -11.68 1.84 -9.29
N TRP A 40 -10.75 1.61 -8.35
CA TRP A 40 -11.11 1.06 -7.05
C TRP A 40 -12.01 2.01 -6.25
N LEU A 41 -11.65 3.30 -6.21
CA LEU A 41 -12.37 4.32 -5.47
C LEU A 41 -13.78 4.55 -6.01
N ALA A 42 -13.96 4.55 -7.34
CA ALA A 42 -15.28 4.61 -7.96
C ALA A 42 -16.20 3.49 -7.45
N GLY A 43 -15.75 2.24 -7.51
CA GLY A 43 -16.55 1.11 -7.02
C GLY A 43 -16.78 1.12 -5.50
N PHE A 44 -15.82 1.64 -4.71
CA PHE A 44 -16.01 1.83 -3.27
C PHE A 44 -17.11 2.86 -2.99
N LEU A 45 -17.12 3.99 -3.70
CA LEU A 45 -18.14 5.03 -3.58
C LEU A 45 -19.52 4.54 -4.04
N GLU A 46 -19.59 3.82 -5.15
CA GLU A 46 -20.83 3.20 -5.66
C GLU A 46 -21.47 2.26 -4.62
N LYS A 47 -20.66 1.58 -3.81
CA LYS A 47 -21.11 0.74 -2.70
C LYS A 47 -21.46 1.51 -1.42
N GLY A 48 -21.48 2.84 -1.47
CA GLY A 48 -21.77 3.71 -0.33
C GLY A 48 -20.58 3.91 0.61
N GLY A 49 -19.38 3.53 0.19
CA GLY A 49 -18.14 3.85 0.88
C GLY A 49 -17.92 5.36 0.96
N LYS A 50 -17.19 5.80 1.99
CA LYS A 50 -16.85 7.21 2.20
C LYS A 50 -15.35 7.39 2.34
N PRO A 51 -14.73 8.35 1.63
CA PRO A 51 -13.33 8.71 1.86
C PRO A 51 -13.13 9.09 3.32
N THR A 52 -11.96 8.77 3.85
CA THR A 52 -11.60 9.05 5.25
C THR A 52 -10.60 10.20 5.37
N HIS A 53 -9.90 10.52 4.28
CA HIS A 53 -8.87 11.55 4.24
C HIS A 53 -9.02 12.37 2.96
N CYS A 54 -8.79 13.67 3.05
CA CYS A 54 -8.78 14.57 1.90
C CYS A 54 -7.39 15.21 1.81
N TYR A 55 -6.74 15.04 0.67
CA TYR A 55 -5.45 15.64 0.38
C TYR A 55 -5.61 16.77 -0.63
N ASP A 56 -4.86 17.85 -0.42
CA ASP A 56 -4.82 19.03 -1.30
C ASP A 56 -3.80 18.89 -2.45
N TYR A 57 -3.03 17.80 -2.47
CA TYR A 57 -2.08 17.44 -3.52
C TYR A 57 -2.59 16.29 -4.41
N PHE A 58 -1.91 16.11 -5.55
CA PHE A 58 -2.28 15.14 -6.57
C PHE A 58 -1.85 13.71 -6.22
N LEU A 59 -2.61 12.71 -6.66
CA LEU A 59 -2.29 11.30 -6.46
C LEU A 59 -0.88 10.95 -6.99
N GLU A 60 -0.48 11.51 -8.14
CA GLU A 60 0.84 11.29 -8.74
C GLU A 60 1.99 11.55 -7.77
N SER A 61 1.84 12.53 -6.88
CA SER A 61 2.85 12.87 -5.87
C SER A 61 3.05 11.79 -4.80
N SER A 62 2.15 10.80 -4.73
CA SER A 62 2.21 9.69 -3.77
C SER A 62 2.22 8.31 -4.42
N LEU A 63 2.28 8.23 -5.76
CA LEU A 63 2.22 6.96 -6.47
C LEU A 63 3.34 6.01 -6.05
N ASP A 64 4.50 6.50 -5.65
CA ASP A 64 5.61 5.71 -5.13
C ASP A 64 5.25 4.79 -3.95
N GLN A 65 4.16 5.06 -3.23
CA GLN A 65 3.60 4.20 -2.18
C GLN A 65 2.46 3.27 -2.66
N TRP A 66 1.97 3.46 -3.89
CA TRP A 66 0.89 2.66 -4.47
C TRP A 66 1.41 1.51 -5.34
N ARG A 67 0.88 0.32 -5.13
CA ARG A 67 1.20 -0.89 -5.89
C ARG A 67 -0.06 -1.60 -6.36
N VAL A 68 0.06 -2.34 -7.45
CA VAL A 68 -0.98 -3.27 -7.92
C VAL A 68 -0.40 -4.68 -7.93
N ALA A 69 -1.10 -5.62 -7.33
CA ALA A 69 -0.73 -7.02 -7.37
C ALA A 69 -0.99 -7.60 -8.78
N PHE A 70 -0.06 -8.41 -9.28
CA PHE A 70 -0.22 -9.18 -10.52
C PHE A 70 -0.07 -10.69 -10.32
N SER A 71 0.33 -11.12 -9.13
CA SER A 71 0.31 -12.51 -8.70
C SER A 71 0.02 -12.60 -7.19
N ASN A 72 -0.29 -13.80 -6.71
CA ASN A 72 -0.53 -14.03 -5.29
C ASN A 72 0.72 -13.65 -4.47
N PHE A 73 0.52 -12.94 -3.36
CA PHE A 73 1.63 -12.37 -2.61
C PHE A 73 1.42 -12.47 -1.10
N GLN A 74 2.52 -12.41 -0.36
CA GLN A 74 2.56 -12.23 1.09
C GLN A 74 3.19 -10.87 1.39
N VAL A 75 2.93 -10.34 2.57
CA VAL A 75 3.53 -9.10 3.06
C VAL A 75 4.31 -9.34 4.35
N ILE A 76 5.21 -8.41 4.65
CA ILE A 76 5.84 -8.27 5.96
C ILE A 76 5.42 -6.91 6.51
N PRO A 77 5.52 -6.66 7.84
CA PRO A 77 5.04 -5.41 8.38
C PRO A 77 5.92 -4.26 7.91
N LEU A 78 5.29 -3.24 7.31
CA LEU A 78 5.94 -2.02 6.82
C LEU A 78 5.38 -0.81 7.58
N PHE A 79 6.24 0.15 7.91
CA PHE A 79 5.90 1.27 8.76
C PHE A 79 6.40 2.60 8.16
N GLY A 80 5.73 3.69 8.51
CA GLY A 80 6.10 5.03 8.06
C GLY A 80 6.17 5.13 6.53
N ALA A 81 7.29 5.64 6.02
CA ALA A 81 7.50 5.86 4.59
C ALA A 81 7.61 4.57 3.76
N ASP A 82 7.89 3.42 4.40
CA ASP A 82 7.98 2.12 3.71
C ASP A 82 6.60 1.48 3.51
N ALA A 83 5.55 2.02 4.14
CA ALA A 83 4.20 1.45 4.06
C ALA A 83 3.63 1.57 2.65
N LEU A 84 2.90 0.53 2.22
CA LEU A 84 2.36 0.46 0.87
C LEU A 84 0.84 0.45 0.86
N ASN A 85 0.28 1.09 -0.17
CA ASN A 85 -1.11 0.98 -0.57
C ASN A 85 -1.20 -0.03 -1.73
N ILE A 86 -1.75 -1.22 -1.50
CA ILE A 86 -1.72 -2.32 -2.46
C ILE A 86 -3.14 -2.60 -2.99
N ILE A 87 -3.36 -2.31 -4.26
CA ILE A 87 -4.59 -2.66 -4.98
C ILE A 87 -4.50 -4.11 -5.47
N ILE A 88 -5.57 -4.87 -5.23
CA ILE A 88 -5.64 -6.30 -5.48
C ILE A 88 -6.74 -6.57 -6.50
N PRO A 89 -6.37 -6.80 -7.78
CA PRO A 89 -7.29 -7.21 -8.83
C PRO A 89 -8.01 -8.54 -8.54
N ASN A 90 -9.13 -8.75 -9.24
CA ASN A 90 -9.90 -9.99 -9.14
C ASN A 90 -9.05 -11.22 -9.50
N GLY A 91 -9.22 -12.29 -8.72
CA GLY A 91 -8.49 -13.54 -8.91
C GLY A 91 -7.12 -13.60 -8.22
N ILE A 92 -6.60 -12.48 -7.72
CA ILE A 92 -5.34 -12.45 -6.96
C ILE A 92 -5.61 -12.57 -5.47
N LYS A 93 -4.84 -13.45 -4.80
CA LYS A 93 -4.97 -13.74 -3.37
C LYS A 93 -3.85 -13.10 -2.57
N PHE A 94 -4.23 -12.44 -1.48
CA PHE A 94 -3.34 -12.14 -0.38
C PHE A 94 -3.14 -13.41 0.46
N LEU A 95 -1.92 -13.93 0.50
CA LEU A 95 -1.55 -15.19 1.15
C LEU A 95 -1.20 -15.03 2.65
N GLY A 96 -1.40 -13.84 3.22
CA GLY A 96 -1.14 -13.54 4.62
C GLY A 96 0.15 -12.77 4.90
N GLY A 97 0.42 -12.58 6.19
CA GLY A 97 1.47 -11.70 6.71
C GLY A 97 0.91 -10.55 7.54
N GLU A 98 1.80 -9.86 8.24
CA GLU A 98 1.46 -8.66 9.03
C GLU A 98 1.59 -7.41 8.17
N LEU A 99 0.60 -6.50 8.22
CA LEU A 99 0.54 -5.35 7.31
C LEU A 99 1.40 -4.16 7.77
N GLY A 100 1.60 -4.00 9.08
CA GLY A 100 2.05 -2.72 9.64
C GLY A 100 1.06 -1.60 9.27
N HIS A 101 1.57 -0.50 8.72
CA HIS A 101 0.78 0.63 8.22
C HIS A 101 0.33 0.45 6.76
N SER A 102 0.64 -0.68 6.11
CA SER A 102 0.18 -0.93 4.74
C SER A 102 -1.33 -1.15 4.70
N THR A 103 -1.97 -0.72 3.61
CA THR A 103 -3.41 -0.92 3.36
C THR A 103 -3.60 -1.74 2.10
N LEU A 104 -4.47 -2.75 2.17
CA LEU A 104 -4.89 -3.56 1.02
C LEU A 104 -6.25 -3.05 0.51
N TYR A 105 -6.39 -2.92 -0.80
CA TYR A 105 -7.59 -2.43 -1.49
C TYR A 105 -8.08 -3.50 -2.46
N PHE A 106 -9.19 -4.17 -2.16
CA PHE A 106 -9.65 -5.32 -2.92
C PHE A 106 -10.65 -4.92 -4.01
N MET A 107 -10.41 -5.30 -5.27
CA MET A 107 -11.32 -5.00 -6.39
C MET A 107 -12.58 -5.87 -6.41
N HIS A 108 -12.57 -7.05 -5.77
CA HIS A 108 -13.69 -8.00 -5.87
C HIS A 108 -14.96 -7.50 -5.20
N ASP A 109 -14.82 -6.79 -4.09
CA ASP A 109 -15.91 -6.25 -3.31
C ASP A 109 -15.74 -4.75 -3.01
N PHE A 110 -14.68 -4.13 -3.52
CA PHE A 110 -14.28 -2.75 -3.20
C PHE A 110 -14.08 -2.52 -1.69
N SER A 111 -13.68 -3.56 -0.94
CA SER A 111 -13.31 -3.45 0.47
C SER A 111 -11.82 -3.10 0.64
N ARG A 112 -11.44 -2.86 1.90
CA ARG A 112 -10.04 -2.65 2.30
C ARG A 112 -9.70 -3.45 3.54
N LYS A 113 -8.42 -3.71 3.75
CA LYS A 113 -7.88 -4.32 4.98
C LYS A 113 -6.63 -3.56 5.43
N ALA A 114 -6.61 -3.15 6.70
CA ALA A 114 -5.49 -2.50 7.36
C ALA A 114 -5.49 -2.87 8.86
N ILE A 115 -4.43 -2.52 9.59
CA ILE A 115 -4.37 -2.72 11.05
C ILE A 115 -5.34 -1.77 11.77
N THR A 116 -5.36 -0.51 11.37
CA THR A 116 -6.37 0.48 11.78
C THR A 116 -7.44 0.58 10.69
N ASP A 117 -8.48 1.43 10.85
CA ASP A 117 -9.61 1.57 9.92
C ASP A 117 -9.27 1.86 8.44
N GLY A 118 -7.99 1.88 8.05
CA GLY A 118 -7.50 1.88 6.67
C GLY A 118 -7.79 3.19 5.98
N TRP A 119 -6.75 3.85 5.47
CA TRP A 119 -6.96 5.13 4.82
C TRP A 119 -7.67 4.94 3.47
N VAL A 120 -8.58 5.86 3.17
CA VAL A 120 -9.23 5.98 1.86
C VAL A 120 -9.11 7.44 1.47
N PRO A 121 -7.97 7.82 0.87
CA PRO A 121 -7.71 9.21 0.51
C PRO A 121 -8.47 9.63 -0.75
N ILE A 122 -9.04 10.83 -0.75
CA ILE A 122 -9.39 11.54 -1.97
C ILE A 122 -8.32 12.61 -2.21
N TYR A 123 -7.82 12.67 -3.45
CA TYR A 123 -6.77 13.61 -3.88
C TYR A 123 -7.39 14.73 -4.72
N SER A 124 -6.72 15.87 -4.82
CA SER A 124 -7.30 17.06 -5.45
C SER A 124 -7.51 16.94 -6.97
N ASP A 125 -6.85 15.98 -7.63
CA ASP A 125 -6.97 15.64 -9.05
C ASP A 125 -8.00 14.53 -9.36
N ILE A 126 -8.58 13.91 -8.32
CA ILE A 126 -9.58 12.86 -8.51
C ILE A 126 -10.98 13.48 -8.66
N HIS A 127 -11.51 13.35 -9.87
CA HIS A 127 -12.87 13.71 -10.23
C HIS A 127 -13.56 12.51 -10.90
N PHE A 128 -14.88 12.37 -10.68
CA PHE A 128 -15.76 11.32 -11.20
C PHE A 128 -16.83 11.92 -12.11
#